data_AF-A0A0F9LAE4-F1
#
_entry.id   AF-A0A0F9LAE4-F1
#
_cell.length_a   1.000
_cell.length_b   1.000
_cell.length_c   1.000
_cell.angle_alpha   90.00
_cell.angle_beta   90.00
_cell.angle_gamma   90.00
#
_symmetry.space_group_name_H-M   'P 1'
#
loop_
_entity.id
_entity.type
_entity.pdbx_description
1 polymer ?
#
loop_
_entity_poly.entity_id
_entity_poly.type
_entity_poly.pdbx_seq_one_letter_code
_entity_poly.pdbx_strand_id
1 'polypeptide(L)' 'MSQDRPHVAIGSNIRAARKAMHWNQMKLAKLIGVSRQTLHSYEQAKVACPSDKLLEISRLVGKPTGWFFEESHYDLRYM' A
#
# COMPACT_ATOMS: atom_id res chain seq x y z
N MET A 1 -25.92 2.33 -3.67
CA MET A 1 -25.12 2.77 -2.50
C MET A 1 -23.70 2.27 -2.68
N SER A 2 -22.94 2.92 -3.55
CA SER A 2 -21.53 2.58 -3.81
C SER A 2 -20.69 3.20 -2.71
N GLN A 3 -20.45 2.44 -1.64
CA GLN A 3 -19.55 2.86 -0.58
C GLN A 3 -18.13 2.78 -1.14
N ASP A 4 -17.57 3.93 -1.56
CA ASP A 4 -16.15 4.10 -1.80
C ASP A 4 -15.38 3.62 -0.58
N ARG A 5 -14.62 2.53 -0.73
CA ARG A 5 -13.82 1.98 0.37
C ARG A 5 -12.40 2.51 0.23
N PRO A 6 -12.02 3.62 0.91
CA PRO A 6 -10.66 4.18 0.85
C PRO A 6 -9.57 3.15 1.20
N HIS A 7 -9.91 2.13 1.98
CA HIS A 7 -9.01 1.03 2.33
C HIS A 7 -8.53 0.19 1.12
N VAL A 8 -9.35 0.04 0.08
CA VAL A 8 -9.00 -0.76 -1.11
C VAL A 8 -7.92 -0.05 -1.92
N ALA A 9 -8.07 1.26 -2.13
CA ALA A 9 -7.09 2.10 -2.82
C ALA A 9 -5.74 2.04 -2.08
N ILE A 10 -5.73 2.27 -0.77
CA ILE A 10 -4.50 2.27 0.05
C ILE A 10 -3.73 0.96 -0.07
N GLY A 11 -4.40 -0.19 0.10
CA GLY A 11 -3.73 -1.49 0.02
C GLY A 11 -3.08 -1.74 -1.34
N SER A 12 -3.79 -1.40 -2.42
CA SER A 12 -3.28 -1.54 -3.79
C SER A 12 -2.11 -0.59 -4.08
N ASN A 13 -2.18 0.64 -3.59
CA ASN A 13 -1.13 1.66 -3.74
C ASN A 13 0.12 1.32 -2.92
N ILE A 14 -0.01 0.78 -1.70
CA ILE A 14 1.11 0.23 -0.93
C ILE A 14 1.84 -0.85 -1.73
N ARG A 15 1.10 -1.78 -2.33
CA ARG A 15 1.67 -2.84 -3.17
C ARG A 15 2.37 -2.25 -4.40
N ALA A 16 1.75 -1.29 -5.08
CA ALA A 16 2.31 -0.66 -6.27
C ALA A 16 3.62 0.07 -5.94
N ALA A 17 3.64 0.89 -4.90
CA ALA A 17 4.83 1.59 -4.42
C ALA A 17 5.96 0.62 -4.05
N ARG A 18 5.64 -0.46 -3.31
CA ARG A 18 6.63 -1.49 -2.96
C ARG A 18 7.24 -2.14 -4.21
N LYS A 19 6.41 -2.48 -5.20
CA LYS A 19 6.85 -3.12 -6.44
C LYS A 19 7.72 -2.18 -7.28
N ALA A 20 7.42 -0.89 -7.31
CA ALA A 20 8.24 0.13 -7.98
C ALA A 20 9.65 0.23 -7.37
N MET A 21 9.80 -0.07 -6.07
CA MET A 21 11.11 -0.16 -5.41
C MET A 21 11.82 -1.52 -5.63
N HIS A 22 11.23 -2.44 -6.40
CA HIS A 22 11.69 -3.83 -6.55
C HIS A 22 11.81 -4.60 -5.21
N TRP A 23 10.99 -4.24 -4.23
CA TRP A 23 11.01 -4.90 -2.92
C TRP A 23 10.00 -6.05 -2.86
N ASN A 24 10.39 -7.16 -2.25
CA ASN A 24 9.43 -8.19 -1.84
C ASN A 24 8.69 -7.78 -0.55
N GLN A 25 7.60 -8.47 -0.20
CA GLN A 25 6.81 -8.16 1.00
C GLN A 25 7.64 -8.24 2.29
N MET A 26 8.52 -9.24 2.41
CA MET A 26 9.36 -9.40 3.61
C MET A 26 10.29 -8.20 3.84
N LYS A 27 10.85 -7.62 2.77
CA LYS A 27 11.71 -6.44 2.85
C LYS A 27 10.96 -5.23 3.40
N LEU A 28 9.80 -4.89 2.82
CA LEU A 28 9.01 -3.74 3.31
C LEU A 28 8.52 -3.98 4.74
N ALA A 29 8.04 -5.20 5.04
CA ALA A 29 7.55 -5.54 6.37
C ALA A 29 8.65 -5.36 7.45
N LYS A 30 9.88 -5.78 7.16
CA LYS A 30 11.04 -5.56 8.04
C LYS A 30 11.34 -4.07 8.23
N LEU A 31 11.26 -3.26 7.17
CA LEU A 31 11.55 -1.82 7.24
C LEU A 31 10.56 -1.05 8.11
N ILE A 32 9.29 -1.47 8.15
CA ILE A 32 8.22 -0.80 8.93
C ILE A 32 7.91 -1.53 10.25
N GLY A 33 8.68 -2.55 10.60
CA GLY A 33 8.56 -3.27 11.88
C GLY A 33 7.29 -4.11 12.04
N VAL A 34 6.79 -4.73 10.96
CA VAL A 34 5.62 -5.62 11.00
C VAL A 34 5.92 -7.00 10.42
N SER A 35 5.03 -7.98 10.66
CA SER A 35 5.17 -9.30 10.05
C SER A 35 4.85 -9.27 8.54
N ARG A 36 5.39 -10.24 7.79
CA ARG A 36 5.08 -10.41 6.36
C ARG A 36 3.59 -10.71 6.13
N GLN A 37 2.94 -11.44 7.04
CA GLN A 37 1.49 -11.66 7.00
C GLN A 37 0.71 -10.36 7.22
N THR A 38 1.14 -9.52 8.17
CA THR A 38 0.51 -8.22 8.45
C THR A 38 0.58 -7.31 7.21
N LEU A 39 1.75 -7.20 6.58
CA LEU A 39 1.90 -6.44 5.34
C LEU A 39 1.02 -7.01 4.22
N HIS A 40 0.95 -8.33 4.09
CA HIS A 40 0.06 -8.96 3.11
C HIS A 40 -1.41 -8.59 3.36
N SER A 41 -1.87 -8.56 4.61
CA SER A 41 -3.22 -8.12 4.97
C SER A 41 -3.48 -6.65 4.65
N TYR A 42 -2.49 -5.77 4.86
CA TYR A 42 -2.57 -4.36 4.43
C TYR A 42 -2.73 -4.24 2.92
N GLU A 43 -1.88 -4.93 2.13
CA GLU A 43 -1.94 -4.91 0.67
C GLU A 43 -3.20 -5.56 0.06
N GLN A 44 -3.94 -6.33 0.85
CA GLN A 44 -5.21 -6.92 0.45
C GLN A 44 -6.41 -6.15 0.99
N ALA A 45 -6.18 -5.01 1.66
CA ALA A 45 -7.21 -4.25 2.36
C ALA A 45 -8.05 -5.11 3.33
N LYS A 46 -7.50 -6.24 3.80
CA LYS A 46 -8.14 -7.12 4.80
C LYS A 46 -8.08 -6.48 6.18
N VAL A 47 -7.02 -5.72 6.43
CA VAL A 47 -6.80 -4.93 7.63
C VAL A 47 -6.36 -3.53 7.19
N ALA A 48 -6.90 -2.50 7.84
CA ALA A 48 -6.49 -1.13 7.60
C ALA A 48 -5.01 -0.94 7.98
N CYS A 49 -4.24 -0.28 7.11
CA CYS A 49 -2.89 0.15 7.45
C CYS A 49 -2.98 1.31 8.46
N PRO A 50 -2.36 1.20 9.65
CA PRO A 50 -2.28 2.31 10.60
C PRO A 50 -1.59 3.54 10.01
N SER A 51 -1.99 4.74 10.43
CA SER A 51 -1.50 6.00 9.86
C SER A 51 0.01 6.22 10.06
N ASP A 52 0.55 5.79 11.19
CA ASP A 52 1.99 5.80 11.47
C ASP A 52 2.77 4.91 10.49
N LYS A 53 2.25 3.70 10.21
CA LYS A 53 2.84 2.79 9.22
C LYS A 53 2.71 3.32 7.80
N LEU A 54 1.59 3.94 7.45
CA LEU A 54 1.42 4.57 6.15
C LEU A 54 2.41 5.72 5.94
N LEU A 55 2.66 6.51 6.99
CA LEU A 55 3.66 7.59 6.98
C LEU A 55 5.10 7.04 6.83
N GLU A 56 5.44 5.96 7.53
CA GLU A 56 6.73 5.28 7.35
C GLU A 56 6.91 4.78 5.91
N ILE A 57 5.88 4.10 5.35
CA ILE A 57 5.89 3.63 3.96
C ILE A 57 6.09 4.80 3.01
N SER A 58 5.33 5.89 3.18
CA SER A 58 5.42 7.12 2.38
C SER A 58 6.85 7.66 2.31
N ARG A 59 7.54 7.75 3.45
CA ARG A 59 8.94 8.19 3.53
C ARG A 59 9.89 7.23 2.82
N LEU A 60 9.70 5.92 2.98
CA LEU A 60 10.57 4.89 2.38
C LEU A 60 10.46 4.84 0.85
N VAL A 61 9.27 5.04 0.29
CA VAL A 61 9.03 4.95 -1.16
C VAL A 61 9.10 6.31 -1.87
N GLY A 62 9.26 7.42 -1.12
CA GLY A 62 9.31 8.77 -1.69
C GLY A 62 7.99 9.24 -2.30
N LYS A 63 6.85 8.81 -1.75
CA LYS A 63 5.51 9.21 -2.21
C LYS A 63 4.78 9.99 -1.11
N PRO A 64 4.12 11.12 -1.41
CA PRO A 64 3.27 11.81 -0.43
C PRO A 64 2.19 10.86 0.11
N THR A 65 1.77 11.04 1.37
CA THR A 65 0.70 10.21 1.96
C THR A 65 -0.60 10.29 1.16
N GLY A 66 -0.94 11.47 0.61
CA GLY A 66 -2.09 11.68 -0.27
C GLY A 66 -2.15 10.75 -1.48
N TRP A 67 -0.98 10.38 -2.04
CA TRP A 67 -0.88 9.48 -3.18
C TRP A 67 -1.48 8.10 -2.91
N PHE A 68 -1.46 7.62 -1.66
CA PHE A 68 -2.03 6.33 -1.30
C PHE A 68 -3.57 6.32 -1.27
N PHE A 69 -4.19 7.50 -1.21
CA PHE A 69 -5.65 7.66 -1.19
C PHE A 69 -6.23 7.92 -2.58
N GLU A 70 -5.39 8.21 -3.57
CA GLU A 70 -5.81 8.38 -4.96
C GLU A 70 -6.41 7.06 -5.48
N GLU A 71 -7.50 7.17 -6.25
CA GLU A 71 -8.08 6.02 -6.95
C GLU A 71 -6.96 5.34 -7.72
N SER A 72 -6.76 4.06 -7.42
CA SER A 72 -5.80 3.20 -8.10
C SER A 72 -6.04 3.35 -9.59
N HIS A 73 -5.15 4.07 -10.28
CA HIS A 73 -5.13 4.09 -11.74
C HIS A 73 -4.98 2.64 -12.15
N TYR A 74 -6.09 2.08 -12.62
CA TYR A 74 -6.20 0.71 -13.05
C TYR A 74 -5.03 0.42 -13.99
N ASP A 75 -4.45 -0.76 -13.77
CA ASP A 75 -3.53 -1.41 -14.68
C ASP A 75 -4.09 -1.25 -16.11
N LEU A 76 -3.52 -0.35 -16.92
CA LEU A 76 -3.80 -0.20 -18.35
C LEU A 76 -3.28 -1.43 -19.12
N ARG A 77 -3.40 -2.63 -18.56
CA ARG A 77 -3.15 -3.91 -19.23
C ARG A 77 -4.42 -4.40 -19.91
N TYR A 78 -4.88 -3.58 -20.83
CA TYR A 78 -5.57 -4.00 -22.05
C TYR A 78 -5.14 -3.07 -23.19
N MET A 79 -3.83 -3.07 -23.48
CA MET A 79 -3.26 -2.68 -24.76
C MET A 79 -2.21 -3.72 -25.16
#